data_AF-A0A8S2LVA5-F1
#
_entry.id   AF-A0A8S2LVA5-F1
#
_cell.length_a   1.000
_cell.length_b   1.000
_cell.length_c   1.000
_cell.angle_alpha   90.00
_cell.angle_beta   90.00
_cell.angle_gamma   90.00
#
_symmetry.space_group_name_H-M   'P 1'
#
loop_
_entity.id
_entity.type
_entity.pdbx_description
1 polymer ?
#
loop_
_entity_poly.entity_id
_entity_poly.type
_entity_poly.pdbx_seq_one_letter_code
_entity_poly.pdbx_strand_id
1 'polypeptide(L)' 'SNFQQPETLGLERVHNFYLDVEPGVKLGVWHFRSPLVQDKSFVDDKDYFSKHFSSQTDKNGQLIPVILYMHGNALD' A
#
# COMPACT_ATOMS: atom_id res chain seq x y z
N SER A 1 19.07 -6.79 3.08
CA SER A 1 18.65 -6.24 1.77
C SER A 1 17.81 -5.01 2.04
N ASN A 2 18.04 -3.89 1.36
CA ASN A 2 17.18 -2.71 1.49
C ASN A 2 16.00 -2.86 0.51
N PHE A 3 14.82 -3.24 1.01
CA PHE A 3 13.62 -3.45 0.21
C PHE A 3 12.83 -2.16 -0.09
N GLN A 4 13.42 -0.98 0.13
CA GLN A 4 12.80 0.32 -0.13
C GLN A 4 12.40 0.57 -1.60
N GLN A 5 12.94 -0.21 -2.53
CA GLN A 5 12.66 -0.10 -3.97
C GLN A 5 12.27 -1.47 -4.55
N PRO A 6 11.13 -2.06 -4.13
CA PRO A 6 10.72 -3.40 -4.55
C PRO A 6 10.54 -3.52 -6.08
N GLU A 7 10.30 -2.40 -6.78
CA GLU A 7 10.24 -2.32 -8.23
C GLU A 7 11.56 -2.74 -8.90
N THR A 8 12.71 -2.50 -8.27
CA THR A 8 14.03 -2.93 -8.78
C THR A 8 14.20 -4.45 -8.78
N LEU A 9 13.34 -5.16 -8.06
CA LEU A 9 13.30 -6.62 -7.95
C LEU A 9 12.16 -7.24 -8.78
N GLY A 10 11.50 -6.45 -9.62
CA GLY A 10 10.40 -6.91 -10.46
C GLY A 10 9.03 -6.95 -9.76
N LEU A 11 8.93 -6.44 -8.53
CA LEU A 11 7.65 -6.33 -7.82
C LEU A 11 6.94 -5.02 -8.19
N GLU A 12 6.27 -5.02 -9.34
CA GLU A 12 5.48 -3.87 -9.80
C GLU A 12 4.30 -3.59 -8.87
N ARG A 13 3.95 -2.30 -8.72
CA ARG A 13 2.80 -1.84 -7.91
C ARG A 13 2.89 -2.19 -6.42
N VAL A 14 4.08 -2.56 -5.94
CA VAL A 14 4.37 -2.79 -4.53
C VAL A 14 5.13 -1.59 -3.97
N HIS A 15 4.79 -1.18 -2.75
CA HIS A 15 5.53 -0.18 -2.01
C HIS A 15 5.95 -0.76 -0.66
N ASN A 16 7.19 -0.51 -0.27
CA ASN A 16 7.69 -0.84 1.06
C ASN A 16 8.11 0.43 1.77
N PHE A 17 7.54 0.69 2.94
CA PHE A 17 7.82 1.88 3.73
C PHE A 17 7.66 1.58 5.23
N TYR A 18 8.17 2.49 6.05
CA TYR A 18 8.09 2.39 7.51
C TYR A 18 7.23 3.52 8.06
N LEU A 19 6.42 3.21 9.06
CA LEU A 19 5.61 4.18 9.81
C LEU A 19 6.12 4.27 11.26
N ASP A 20 6.39 5.48 11.71
CA ASP A 20 6.56 5.79 13.13
C ASP A 20 5.18 5.93 13.76
N VAL A 21 4.76 4.94 14.55
CA VAL A 21 3.41 4.94 15.17
C VAL A 21 3.41 5.51 16.58
N GLU A 22 4.44 5.20 17.35
CA GLU A 22 4.66 5.67 18.73
C GLU A 22 6.17 5.85 18.96
N PRO A 23 6.60 6.61 19.99
CA PRO A 23 8.02 6.74 20.32
C PRO A 23 8.69 5.37 20.51
N GLY A 24 9.63 5.04 19.62
CA GLY A 24 10.36 3.77 19.64
C GLY A 24 9.66 2.61 18.92
N VAL A 25 8.47 2.81 18.37
CA VAL A 25 7.71 1.78 17.63
C VAL A 25 7.68 2.14 16.14
N LYS A 26 8.31 1.28 15.32
CA LYS A 26 8.30 1.36 13.85
C LYS A 26 7.58 0.16 13.26
N LEU A 27 6.62 0.40 12.38
CA LEU A 27 5.95 -0.64 11.60
C LEU A 27 6.52 -0.68 10.18
N GLY A 28 6.93 -1.87 9.74
CA GLY A 28 7.23 -2.12 8.33
C GLY A 28 5.94 -2.44 7.58
N VAL A 29 5.68 -1.73 6.47
CA VAL A 29 4.47 -1.88 5.68
C VAL A 29 4.82 -2.31 4.27
N TRP A 30 4.13 -3.34 3.79
CA TRP A 30 4.11 -3.74 2.39
C TRP A 30 2.73 -3.45 1.81
N HIS A 31 2.67 -2.53 0.86
CA HIS A 31 1.43 -2.13 0.21
C HIS A 31 1.41 -2.66 -1.23
N PHE A 32 0.47 -3.55 -1.52
CA PHE A 32 0.25 -4.13 -2.84
C PHE A 32 -0.98 -3.46 -3.48
N ARG A 33 -0.79 -2.76 -4.60
CA ARG A 33 -1.91 -2.14 -5.31
C ARG A 33 -2.53 -3.12 -6.30
N SER A 34 -3.86 -3.19 -6.29
CA SER A 34 -4.60 -4.03 -7.23
C SER A 34 -4.31 -3.62 -8.68
N PRO A 35 -4.09 -4.59 -9.59
CA PRO A 35 -3.99 -4.31 -11.03
C PRO A 35 -5.30 -3.75 -11.60
N LEU A 36 -6.42 -3.96 -10.89
CA LEU A 36 -7.76 -3.51 -11.29
C LEU A 36 -7.96 -2.00 -11.11
N VAL A 37 -7.15 -1.36 -10.26
CA VAL A 37 -7.11 0.11 -10.16
C VAL A 37 -6.27 0.62 -11.34
N GLN A 38 -6.96 1.13 -12.36
CA GLN A 38 -6.34 1.60 -13.61
C GLN A 38 -5.82 3.04 -13.53
N ASP A 39 -6.05 3.72 -12.41
CA ASP A 39 -5.89 5.16 -12.37
C ASP A 39 -4.41 5.57 -12.17
N LYS A 40 -3.85 6.22 -13.20
CA LYS A 40 -2.48 6.76 -13.22
C LYS A 40 -2.35 8.05 -12.40
N SER A 41 -3.46 8.60 -11.89
CA SER A 41 -3.52 9.86 -11.12
C SER A 41 -3.05 9.74 -9.67
N PHE A 42 -2.84 8.51 -9.17
CA PHE A 42 -2.52 8.25 -7.76
C PHE A 42 -1.17 8.80 -7.28
N VAL A 43 -0.28 9.22 -8.19
CA VAL A 43 1.14 9.39 -7.86
C VAL A 43 1.46 10.72 -7.12
N ASP A 44 0.58 11.73 -7.16
CA ASP A 44 0.98 13.08 -6.70
C ASP A 44 -0.02 13.85 -5.80
N ASP A 45 -1.22 13.32 -5.54
CA ASP A 45 -2.16 13.95 -4.60
C ASP A 45 -2.13 13.23 -3.24
N LYS A 46 -1.52 13.89 -2.24
CA LYS A 46 -1.44 13.42 -0.85
C LYS A 46 -2.82 13.15 -0.23
N ASP A 47 -3.86 13.80 -0.73
CA ASP A 47 -5.23 13.62 -0.28
C ASP A 47 -6.04 12.69 -1.19
N TYR A 48 -5.46 12.12 -2.25
CA TYR A 48 -6.18 11.24 -3.17
C TYR A 48 -6.80 10.07 -2.42
N PHE A 49 -6.02 9.44 -1.55
CA PHE A 49 -6.50 8.29 -0.79
C PHE A 49 -7.64 8.69 0.14
N SER A 50 -7.53 9.78 0.89
CA SER A 50 -8.60 10.21 1.81
C SER A 50 -9.88 10.59 1.07
N LYS A 51 -9.77 11.22 -0.12
CA LYS A 51 -10.91 11.62 -0.96
C LYS A 51 -11.57 10.44 -1.68
N HIS A 52 -10.79 9.44 -2.08
CA HIS A 52 -11.25 8.40 -2.98
C HIS A 52 -11.36 7.02 -2.37
N PHE A 53 -10.86 6.78 -1.16
CA PHE A 53 -10.86 5.45 -0.52
C PHE A 53 -12.25 4.78 -0.54
N SER A 54 -13.29 5.52 -0.17
CA SER A 54 -14.68 5.04 -0.12
C SER A 54 -15.38 5.00 -1.49
N SER A 55 -14.74 5.47 -2.56
CA SER A 55 -15.28 5.48 -3.93
C SER A 55 -14.47 4.63 -4.92
N GLN A 56 -13.39 3.97 -4.47
CA GLN A 56 -12.62 3.06 -5.31
C GLN A 56 -13.47 1.85 -5.69
N THR A 57 -13.77 1.75 -6.99
CA THR A 57 -14.56 0.66 -7.56
C THR A 57 -13.79 -0.07 -8.65
N ASP A 58 -14.08 -1.34 -8.84
CA ASP A 58 -13.59 -2.13 -9.96
C ASP A 58 -14.26 -1.70 -11.28
N LYS A 59 -13.89 -2.35 -12.39
CA LYS A 59 -14.47 -2.09 -13.71
C LYS A 59 -15.99 -2.27 -13.81
N ASN A 60 -16.62 -2.92 -12.83
CA ASN A 60 -18.05 -3.18 -12.77
C ASN A 60 -18.77 -2.24 -11.77
N GLY A 61 -18.06 -1.26 -11.19
CA GLY A 61 -18.62 -0.34 -10.19
C GLY A 61 -18.73 -0.94 -8.79
N GLN A 62 -18.06 -2.07 -8.50
CA GLN A 62 -18.06 -2.68 -7.17
C GLN A 62 -16.92 -2.16 -6.31
N LEU A 63 -17.18 -1.88 -5.03
CA LEU A 63 -16.15 -1.43 -4.10
C LEU A 63 -14.98 -2.42 -4.02
N ILE A 64 -13.75 -1.90 -4.09
CA ILE A 64 -12.54 -2.72 -3.97
C ILE A 64 -12.26 -2.93 -2.48
N PRO A 65 -12.25 -4.19 -1.98
CA PRO A 65 -11.96 -4.44 -0.58
C PRO A 65 -10.49 -4.15 -0.25
N VAL A 66 -10.25 -3.59 0.93
CA VAL A 66 -8.91 -3.41 1.48
C VAL A 66 -8.64 -4.53 2.47
N ILE A 67 -7.59 -5.29 2.21
CA ILE A 67 -7.18 -6.43 3.05
C ILE A 67 -5.98 -5.98 3.88
N LEU A 68 -6.13 -6.00 5.19
CA LEU A 68 -5.03 -5.76 6.13
C LEU A 68 -4.55 -7.10 6.70
N TYR A 69 -3.27 -7.40 6.47
CA TYR A 69 -2.60 -8.55 7.06
C TYR A 69 -1.53 -8.05 8.03
N MET A 70 -1.62 -8.50 9.29
CA MET A 70 -0.69 -8.13 10.35
C MET A 70 -0.07 -9.38 10.94
N HIS A 71 1.24 -9.33 11.16
CA HIS A 71 1.97 -10.34 11.91
C HIS A 71 3.05 -9.67 12.74
N GLY A 72 3.42 -10.29 13.86
CA GLY A 72 4.67 -9.96 14.54
C GLY A 72 5.83 -10.51 13.73
N ASN A 73 6.96 -9.81 13.72
CA ASN A 73 8.20 -10.47 13.36
C ASN A 73 8.51 -11.44 14.50
N ALA A 74 8.52 -12.74 14.21
CA ALA A 74 9.09 -13.69 15.17
C ALA A 74 10.54 -13.25 15.42
N LEU A 75 10.89 -13.03 16.69
CA LEU A 75 12.28 -12.97 17.09
C LEU A 75 12.84 -14.38 16.81
N ASP A 76 13.85 -14.47 15.93
CA ASP A 76 14.78 -15.60 15.93
C ASP A 76 15.53 -15.65 17.28
#